data_AF-A0A7S0HAZ4-F1
#
_entry.id   AF-A0A7S0HAZ4-F1
#
_cell.length_a   1.000
_cell.length_b   1.000
_cell.length_c   1.000
_cell.angle_alpha   90.00
_cell.angle_beta   90.00
_cell.angle_gamma   90.00
#
_symmetry.space_group_name_H-M   'P 1'
#
loop_
_entity.id
_entity.type
_entity.pdbx_description
1 polymer ?
#
loop_
_entity_poly.entity_id
_entity_poly.type
_entity_poly.pdbx_seq_one_letter_code
_entity_poly.pdbx_strand_id
1 'polypeptide(L)'
;GEERCVACEPGSYCPEGAGAALPCEKGSYSSTTNLTSRSECTETTAGHFAPTGSTVETPCAAGTAVNYSGAAACEACRNDFFANESGAVTCQPCVSCGENMWEVVQCNPVLGAICQPCSNKECGKNQWRQGECSGVNNGFTCTACETLEYCPGDNSRYAFPSPPPPSPPPPSPPPSP
;
A
#
# COMPACT_ATOMS: atom_id res chain seq x y z
N GLY A 1 -33.77 4.14 -52.83
CA GLY A 1 -32.98 2.91 -52.99
C GLY A 1 -31.97 2.91 -51.87
N GLU A 2 -32.20 2.05 -50.88
CA GLU A 2 -31.39 1.85 -49.68
C GLU A 2 -30.86 3.12 -48.99
N GLU A 3 -31.77 3.82 -48.33
CA GLU A 3 -31.39 4.54 -47.10
C GLU A 3 -30.94 3.46 -46.12
N ARG A 4 -29.64 3.17 -46.12
CA ARG A 4 -29.01 2.30 -45.14
C ARG A 4 -29.45 2.81 -43.78
N CYS A 5 -30.36 2.11 -43.11
CA CYS A 5 -30.56 2.30 -41.68
C CYS A 5 -29.16 2.13 -41.08
N VAL A 6 -28.55 3.25 -40.66
CA VAL A 6 -27.27 3.18 -39.98
C VAL A 6 -27.55 2.39 -38.72
N ALA A 7 -27.00 1.18 -38.67
CA ALA A 7 -27.16 0.32 -37.50
C ALA A 7 -26.67 1.11 -36.29
N CYS A 8 -27.44 1.08 -35.21
CA CYS A 8 -26.98 1.74 -33.99
C CYS A 8 -25.79 0.96 -33.46
N GLU A 9 -24.61 1.56 -33.48
CA GLU A 9 -23.39 0.90 -33.02
C GLU A 9 -23.40 0.77 -31.49
N PRO A 10 -22.63 -0.19 -30.92
CA PRO A 10 -22.47 -0.35 -29.49
C PRO A 10 -22.09 0.98 -28.80
N GLY A 11 -22.54 1.13 -27.56
CA GLY A 11 -22.39 2.35 -26.77
C GLY A 11 -23.39 3.45 -27.12
N SER A 12 -24.30 3.24 -28.07
CA SER A 12 -25.33 4.20 -28.47
C SER A 12 -26.70 3.55 -28.66
N TYR A 13 -27.74 4.38 -28.68
CA TYR A 13 -29.13 4.05 -29.01
C TYR A 13 -29.68 5.04 -30.05
N CYS A 14 -30.59 4.57 -30.89
CA CYS A 14 -31.09 5.27 -32.06
C CYS A 14 -32.62 5.25 -32.04
N PRO A 15 -33.26 6.24 -31.38
CA PRO A 15 -34.71 6.32 -31.35
C PRO A 15 -35.27 6.57 -32.74
N GLU A 16 -36.54 6.20 -32.93
CA GLU A 16 -37.22 6.40 -34.21
C GLU A 16 -37.17 7.88 -34.64
N GLY A 17 -36.75 8.13 -35.87
CA GLY A 17 -36.58 9.49 -36.40
C GLY A 17 -35.32 10.23 -35.92
N ALA A 18 -34.42 9.58 -35.19
CA ALA A 18 -33.14 10.19 -34.81
C ALA A 18 -32.25 10.42 -36.05
N GLY A 19 -31.79 11.66 -36.22
CA GLY A 19 -30.83 12.01 -37.27
C GLY A 19 -29.40 11.51 -37.02
N ALA A 20 -29.11 11.03 -35.81
CA ALA A 20 -27.82 10.48 -35.40
C ALA A 20 -28.00 9.55 -34.18
N ALA A 21 -27.03 8.64 -33.97
CA ALA A 21 -26.97 7.80 -32.78
C ALA A 21 -26.73 8.65 -31.52
N LEU A 22 -27.45 8.34 -30.44
CA LEU A 22 -27.32 8.98 -29.15
C LEU A 22 -26.52 8.08 -28.20
N PRO A 23 -25.44 8.56 -27.56
CA PRO A 23 -24.64 7.70 -26.69
C PRO A 23 -25.43 7.28 -25.45
N CYS A 24 -25.15 6.08 -24.93
CA CYS A 24 -25.58 5.67 -23.60
C CYS A 24 -25.05 6.68 -22.56
N GLU A 25 -25.90 7.05 -21.60
CA GLU A 25 -25.52 8.02 -20.58
C GLU A 25 -24.45 7.46 -19.65
N LYS A 26 -23.64 8.34 -19.06
CA LYS A 26 -22.64 7.94 -18.06
C LYS A 26 -23.30 7.09 -16.96
N GLY A 27 -22.60 6.05 -16.51
CA GLY A 27 -23.18 5.02 -15.65
C GLY A 27 -23.85 3.88 -16.41
N SER A 28 -23.98 3.98 -17.73
CA SER A 28 -24.51 2.91 -18.57
C SER A 28 -23.63 2.67 -19.80
N TYR A 29 -23.71 1.47 -20.34
CA TYR A 29 -22.99 1.03 -21.53
C TYR A 29 -23.88 0.17 -22.42
N SER A 30 -23.46 -0.08 -23.65
CA SER A 30 -24.13 -1.04 -24.53
C SER A 30 -23.12 -1.81 -25.36
N SER A 31 -23.15 -3.13 -25.29
CA SER A 31 -22.32 -4.01 -26.12
C SER A 31 -23.03 -4.49 -27.39
N THR A 32 -24.33 -4.19 -27.53
CA THR A 32 -25.17 -4.67 -28.63
C THR A 32 -25.48 -3.56 -29.63
N THR A 33 -25.76 -3.95 -30.86
CA THR A 33 -26.20 -3.04 -31.92
C THR A 33 -27.72 -2.87 -31.92
N ASN A 34 -28.20 -1.80 -32.55
CA ASN A 34 -29.61 -1.53 -32.84
C ASN A 34 -30.49 -1.27 -31.61
N LEU A 35 -29.93 -0.70 -30.54
CA LEU A 35 -30.74 -0.14 -29.45
C LEU A 35 -31.61 0.98 -29.99
N THR A 36 -32.86 1.04 -29.54
CA THR A 36 -33.83 2.07 -29.96
C THR A 36 -34.16 3.04 -28.83
N SER A 37 -33.92 2.64 -27.58
CA SER A 37 -34.19 3.44 -26.38
C SER A 37 -32.99 3.49 -25.44
N ARG A 38 -32.87 4.60 -24.71
CA ARG A 38 -31.90 4.76 -23.61
C ARG A 38 -32.05 3.68 -22.54
N SER A 39 -33.27 3.22 -22.28
CA SER A 39 -33.55 2.18 -21.28
C SER A 39 -32.96 0.81 -21.63
N GLU A 40 -32.50 0.62 -22.87
CA GLU A 40 -31.81 -0.58 -23.31
C GLU A 40 -30.30 -0.53 -23.02
N CYS A 41 -29.76 0.62 -22.62
CA CYS A 41 -28.41 0.72 -22.09
C CYS A 41 -28.33 -0.02 -20.74
N THR A 42 -27.28 -0.80 -20.55
CA THR A 42 -27.04 -1.57 -19.32
C THR A 42 -26.32 -0.70 -18.30
N GLU A 43 -26.84 -0.62 -17.07
CA GLU A 43 -26.13 0.06 -15.97
C GLU A 43 -24.86 -0.69 -15.59
N THR A 44 -23.83 0.03 -15.15
CA THR A 44 -22.63 -0.60 -14.59
C THR A 44 -22.96 -1.30 -13.28
N THR A 45 -22.19 -2.34 -12.97
CA THR A 45 -22.27 -3.02 -11.67
C THR A 45 -21.44 -2.31 -10.61
N ALA A 46 -21.66 -2.64 -9.34
CA ALA A 46 -20.80 -2.14 -8.26
C ALA A 46 -19.33 -2.52 -8.54
N GLY A 47 -18.41 -1.61 -8.22
CA GLY A 47 -17.00 -1.74 -8.54
C GLY A 47 -16.65 -1.36 -9.99
N HIS A 48 -17.60 -0.94 -10.81
CA HIS A 48 -17.37 -0.57 -12.20
C HIS A 48 -17.99 0.78 -12.55
N PHE A 49 -17.43 1.44 -13.57
CA PHE A 49 -17.92 2.70 -14.10
C PHE A 49 -17.94 2.70 -15.62
N ALA A 50 -18.74 3.60 -16.19
CA ALA A 50 -18.84 3.79 -17.63
C ALA A 50 -18.99 5.29 -17.96
N PRO A 51 -18.02 5.91 -18.65
CA PRO A 51 -18.22 7.20 -19.28
C PRO A 51 -19.33 7.14 -20.36
N THR A 52 -19.85 8.30 -20.75
CA THR A 52 -20.84 8.40 -21.85
C THR A 52 -20.33 7.71 -23.11
N GLY A 53 -21.18 6.89 -23.74
CA GLY A 53 -20.86 6.19 -24.98
C GLY A 53 -20.02 4.92 -24.81
N SER A 54 -19.89 4.40 -23.58
CA SER A 54 -19.11 3.19 -23.34
C SER A 54 -19.77 1.97 -23.96
N THR A 55 -18.95 1.08 -24.52
CA THR A 55 -19.41 -0.22 -25.06
C THR A 55 -19.35 -1.34 -24.01
N VAL A 56 -18.64 -1.09 -22.91
CA VAL A 56 -18.41 -2.00 -21.79
C VAL A 56 -18.20 -1.19 -20.51
N GLU A 57 -18.55 -1.76 -19.37
CA GLU A 57 -18.16 -1.20 -18.07
C GLU A 57 -16.66 -1.40 -17.80
N THR A 58 -16.05 -0.46 -17.07
CA THR A 58 -14.64 -0.49 -16.70
C THR A 58 -14.50 -0.70 -15.19
N PRO A 59 -13.70 -1.66 -14.70
CA PRO A 59 -13.51 -1.83 -13.27
C PRO A 59 -12.81 -0.60 -12.66
N CYS A 60 -13.16 -0.27 -11.43
CA CYS A 60 -12.43 0.75 -10.65
C CYS A 60 -10.96 0.38 -10.58
N ALA A 61 -10.08 1.35 -10.86
CA ALA A 61 -8.64 1.15 -10.70
C ALA A 61 -8.30 1.07 -9.20
N ALA A 62 -7.16 0.45 -8.88
CA ALA A 62 -6.64 0.48 -7.52
C ALA A 62 -6.49 1.94 -7.04
N GLY A 63 -6.88 2.20 -5.79
CA GLY A 63 -7.05 3.54 -5.24
C GLY A 63 -8.43 4.15 -5.44
N THR A 64 -9.35 3.47 -6.11
CA THR A 64 -10.72 3.95 -6.31
C THR A 64 -11.75 2.84 -6.06
N ALA A 65 -12.97 3.22 -5.69
CA ALA A 65 -14.06 2.28 -5.45
C ALA A 65 -15.43 2.88 -5.76
N VAL A 66 -16.44 2.03 -5.98
CA VAL A 66 -17.85 2.44 -6.04
C VAL A 66 -18.78 1.30 -5.61
N ASN A 67 -19.72 1.56 -4.69
CA ASN A 67 -20.57 0.52 -4.11
C ASN A 67 -21.95 0.36 -4.78
N TYR A 68 -22.26 1.20 -5.77
CA TYR A 68 -23.59 1.28 -6.38
C TYR A 68 -23.50 1.06 -7.90
N SER A 69 -24.62 0.65 -8.52
CA SER A 69 -24.76 0.52 -9.97
C SER A 69 -24.93 1.87 -10.66
N GLY A 70 -24.67 1.97 -11.96
CA GLY A 70 -24.91 3.24 -12.66
C GLY A 70 -23.83 4.29 -12.42
N ALA A 71 -22.61 3.88 -12.09
CA ALA A 71 -21.53 4.79 -11.75
C ALA A 71 -20.87 5.39 -13.00
N ALA A 72 -20.84 6.72 -13.07
CA ALA A 72 -20.14 7.45 -14.13
C ALA A 72 -18.61 7.43 -13.99
N ALA A 73 -18.14 7.30 -12.75
CA ALA A 73 -16.74 7.27 -12.36
C ALA A 73 -16.62 6.59 -10.99
N CYS A 74 -15.42 6.09 -10.67
CA CYS A 74 -15.10 5.60 -9.34
C CYS A 74 -14.62 6.74 -8.43
N GLU A 75 -14.86 6.60 -7.13
CA GLU A 75 -14.43 7.57 -6.12
C GLU A 75 -13.03 7.21 -5.61
N ALA A 76 -12.15 8.20 -5.51
CA ALA A 76 -10.82 8.00 -4.95
C ALA A 76 -10.89 7.72 -3.45
N CYS A 77 -10.12 6.75 -2.98
CA CYS A 77 -10.02 6.50 -1.55
C CYS A 77 -9.37 7.71 -0.86
N ARG A 78 -10.06 8.20 0.19
CA ARG A 78 -9.55 9.23 1.07
C ARG A 78 -8.30 8.76 1.82
N ASN A 79 -7.59 9.71 2.43
CA ASN A 79 -6.52 9.40 3.38
C ASN A 79 -7.02 8.42 4.46
N ASP A 80 -6.11 7.55 4.92
CA ASP A 80 -6.38 6.45 5.86
C ASP A 80 -7.24 5.30 5.29
N PHE A 81 -7.56 5.33 4.00
CA PHE A 81 -8.29 4.27 3.30
C PHE A 81 -7.58 3.87 2.02
N PHE A 82 -7.77 2.63 1.59
CA PHE A 82 -7.15 2.09 0.39
C PHE A 82 -8.05 1.11 -0.37
N ALA A 83 -7.73 0.88 -1.64
CA ALA A 83 -8.31 -0.18 -2.46
C ALA A 83 -7.21 -0.75 -3.35
N ASN A 84 -6.68 -1.92 -3.01
CA ASN A 84 -5.54 -2.53 -3.72
C ASN A 84 -5.96 -3.43 -4.89
N GLU A 85 -7.25 -3.71 -5.02
CA GLU A 85 -7.81 -4.58 -6.05
C GLU A 85 -8.57 -3.77 -7.10
N SER A 86 -8.49 -4.21 -8.37
CA SER A 86 -9.35 -3.67 -9.42
C SER A 86 -10.80 -4.10 -9.18
N GLY A 87 -11.75 -3.21 -9.43
CA GLY A 87 -13.16 -3.51 -9.23
C GLY A 87 -13.61 -3.38 -7.78
N ALA A 88 -12.85 -2.67 -6.94
CA ALA A 88 -13.20 -2.49 -5.54
C ALA A 88 -14.56 -1.81 -5.36
N VAL A 89 -15.41 -2.40 -4.53
CA VAL A 89 -16.73 -1.84 -4.20
C VAL A 89 -16.70 -0.92 -2.98
N THR A 90 -15.59 -0.90 -2.25
CA THR A 90 -15.41 -0.06 -1.06
C THR A 90 -13.93 0.23 -0.85
N CYS A 91 -13.64 1.40 -0.28
CA CYS A 91 -12.32 1.68 0.27
C CYS A 91 -12.22 1.06 1.66
N GLN A 92 -11.18 0.26 1.88
CA GLN A 92 -10.89 -0.39 3.16
C GLN A 92 -10.08 0.56 4.06
N PRO A 93 -10.31 0.58 5.38
CA PRO A 93 -9.47 1.36 6.28
C PRO A 93 -8.06 0.78 6.33
N CYS A 94 -7.05 1.66 6.35
CA CYS A 94 -5.67 1.27 6.60
C CYS A 94 -5.54 0.67 8.01
N VAL A 95 -4.65 -0.31 8.12
CA VAL A 95 -4.26 -0.90 9.40
C VAL A 95 -2.98 -0.25 9.91
N SER A 96 -2.91 0.07 11.20
CA SER A 96 -1.66 0.44 11.85
C SER A 96 -0.84 -0.81 12.14
N CYS A 97 0.47 -0.78 11.87
CA CYS A 97 1.36 -1.87 12.23
C CYS A 97 1.40 -2.02 13.76
N GLY A 98 1.02 -3.21 14.24
CA GLY A 98 0.98 -3.55 15.66
C GLY A 98 2.35 -3.78 16.29
N GLU A 99 2.34 -4.27 17.52
CA GLU A 99 3.57 -4.64 18.24
C GLU A 99 4.40 -5.65 17.43
N ASN A 100 5.73 -5.45 17.36
CA ASN A 100 6.68 -6.28 16.63
C ASN A 100 6.69 -6.14 15.08
N MET A 101 5.94 -5.18 14.53
CA MET A 101 5.95 -4.80 13.13
C MET A 101 6.24 -3.31 12.95
N TRP A 102 6.83 -2.95 11.82
CA TRP A 102 7.07 -1.57 11.43
C TRP A 102 6.50 -1.31 10.04
N GLU A 103 6.03 -0.09 9.83
CA GLU A 103 5.44 0.39 8.58
C GLU A 103 6.57 0.73 7.59
N VAL A 104 6.63 -0.04 6.50
CA VAL A 104 7.63 0.17 5.43
C VAL A 104 7.10 1.02 4.30
N VAL A 105 5.77 1.02 4.15
CA VAL A 105 5.05 1.90 3.24
C VAL A 105 3.95 2.53 4.04
N GLN A 106 4.01 3.87 4.12
CA GLN A 106 2.93 4.65 4.71
C GLN A 106 1.61 4.36 3.99
N CYS A 107 0.53 4.30 4.77
CA CYS A 107 -0.81 4.20 4.22
C CYS A 107 -0.99 5.14 3.02
N ASN A 108 -1.32 4.55 1.87
CA ASN A 108 -1.67 5.29 0.66
C ASN A 108 -2.93 4.68 0.03
N PRO A 109 -3.66 5.45 -0.80
CA PRO A 109 -4.93 5.01 -1.39
C PRO A 109 -4.85 3.70 -2.18
N VAL A 110 -3.69 3.35 -2.73
CA VAL A 110 -3.55 2.18 -3.60
C VAL A 110 -3.20 0.94 -2.80
N LEU A 111 -2.10 0.96 -2.03
CA LEU A 111 -1.56 -0.23 -1.37
C LEU A 111 -1.96 -0.39 0.09
N GLY A 112 -2.53 0.65 0.70
CA GLY A 112 -2.66 0.71 2.16
C GLY A 112 -1.31 0.81 2.85
N ALA A 113 -1.29 0.51 4.15
CA ALA A 113 -0.05 0.43 4.93
C ALA A 113 0.57 -0.96 4.77
N ILE A 114 1.87 -1.03 4.50
CA ILE A 114 2.59 -2.30 4.42
C ILE A 114 3.43 -2.47 5.68
N CYS A 115 3.14 -3.53 6.43
CA CYS A 115 3.86 -3.87 7.65
C CYS A 115 4.88 -4.97 7.38
N GLN A 116 6.09 -4.82 7.94
CA GLN A 116 7.09 -5.87 7.98
C GLN A 116 7.47 -6.20 9.43
N PRO A 117 7.93 -7.43 9.70
CA PRO A 117 8.52 -7.75 10.99
C PRO A 117 9.69 -6.81 11.29
N CYS A 118 9.75 -6.31 12.52
CA CYS A 118 10.91 -5.54 12.97
C CYS A 118 12.21 -6.34 12.81
N SER A 119 13.27 -5.62 12.44
CA SER A 119 14.60 -6.19 12.31
C SER A 119 15.23 -6.47 13.68
N ASN A 120 16.25 -7.34 13.71
CA ASN A 120 17.08 -7.60 14.89
C ASN A 120 16.30 -8.03 16.14
N LYS A 121 15.26 -8.85 15.97
CA LYS A 121 14.52 -9.46 17.09
C LYS A 121 15.41 -10.36 17.95
N GLU A 122 16.41 -10.96 17.34
CA GLU A 122 17.43 -11.78 18.00
C GLU A 122 18.81 -11.23 17.64
N CYS A 123 19.64 -10.94 18.65
CA CYS A 123 21.03 -10.53 18.44
C CYS A 123 21.96 -11.74 18.59
N GLY A 124 23.13 -11.67 17.95
CA GLY A 124 24.12 -12.74 18.02
C GLY A 124 24.80 -12.85 19.39
N LYS A 125 25.69 -13.84 19.55
CA LYS A 125 26.55 -13.96 20.73
C LYS A 125 27.37 -12.68 20.94
N ASN A 126 27.57 -12.26 22.19
CA ASN A 126 28.23 -11.01 22.59
C ASN A 126 27.49 -9.73 22.16
N GLN A 127 26.19 -9.80 21.85
CA GLN A 127 25.42 -8.63 21.45
C GLN A 127 24.14 -8.51 22.29
N TRP A 128 23.75 -7.28 22.58
CA TRP A 128 22.49 -6.96 23.23
C TRP A 128 21.65 -6.05 22.35
N ARG A 129 20.33 -6.15 22.48
CA ARG A 129 19.38 -5.34 21.70
C ARG A 129 19.16 -3.98 22.37
N GLN A 130 19.19 -2.91 21.60
CA GLN A 130 18.86 -1.55 22.03
C GLN A 130 17.82 -0.94 21.09
N GLY A 131 16.97 -0.02 21.57
CA GLY A 131 15.96 0.63 20.75
C GLY A 131 14.55 0.07 20.96
N GLU A 132 13.62 0.47 20.11
CA GLU A 132 12.20 0.14 20.22
C GLU A 132 11.64 -0.27 18.86
N CYS A 133 10.76 -1.28 18.88
CA CYS A 133 9.96 -1.65 17.73
C CYS A 133 8.54 -1.14 17.93
N SER A 134 8.11 -0.22 17.08
CA SER A 134 6.72 0.22 17.02
C SER A 134 6.33 0.46 15.57
N GLY A 135 5.04 0.61 15.28
CA GLY A 135 4.55 0.74 13.91
C GLY A 135 5.26 1.79 13.04
N VAL A 136 6.00 2.75 13.62
CA VAL A 136 6.81 3.75 12.91
C VAL A 136 8.33 3.61 13.12
N ASN A 137 8.80 2.72 13.99
CA ASN A 137 10.21 2.51 14.31
C ASN A 137 10.63 1.08 13.95
N ASN A 138 11.60 0.96 13.02
CA ASN A 138 12.14 -0.34 12.59
C ASN A 138 13.10 -0.94 13.62
N GLY A 139 12.52 -1.44 14.70
CA GLY A 139 13.13 -2.45 15.55
C GLY A 139 14.36 -2.02 16.34
N PHE A 140 15.09 -3.05 16.75
CA PHE A 140 16.22 -2.94 17.66
C PHE A 140 17.54 -2.84 16.88
N THR A 141 18.58 -2.32 17.51
CA THR A 141 19.97 -2.41 17.05
C THR A 141 20.72 -3.40 17.93
N CYS A 142 21.53 -4.26 17.33
CA CYS A 142 22.41 -5.16 18.07
C CYS A 142 23.74 -4.46 18.36
N THR A 143 24.00 -4.23 19.63
CA THR A 143 25.20 -3.54 20.11
C THR A 143 26.12 -4.55 20.79
N ALA A 144 27.43 -4.47 20.52
CA ALA A 144 28.40 -5.37 21.13
C ALA A 144 28.51 -5.12 22.65
N CYS A 145 28.69 -6.20 23.41
CA CYS A 145 28.91 -6.19 24.86
C CYS A 145 30.40 -5.92 25.18
N GLU A 146 31.00 -4.85 24.63
CA GLU A 146 32.46 -4.64 24.62
C GLU A 146 33.10 -4.43 26.01
N THR A 147 32.30 -4.14 27.05
CA THR A 147 32.80 -3.95 28.43
C THR A 147 31.82 -4.37 29.53
N LEU A 148 30.74 -5.08 29.20
CA LEU A 148 29.73 -5.45 30.19
C LEU A 148 30.10 -6.77 30.88
N GLU A 149 30.17 -6.76 32.22
CA GLU A 149 30.34 -7.97 33.05
C GLU A 149 29.17 -8.96 32.84
N TYR A 150 28.01 -8.45 32.41
CA TYR A 150 26.81 -9.21 32.08
C TYR A 150 26.15 -8.66 30.81
N CYS A 151 25.95 -9.51 29.83
CA CYS A 151 25.31 -9.18 28.55
C CYS A 151 23.84 -9.62 28.60
N PRO A 152 22.89 -8.66 28.66
CA PRO A 152 21.47 -8.99 28.80
C PRO A 152 20.88 -9.65 27.53
N GLY A 153 21.54 -9.52 26.38
CA GLY A 153 21.09 -10.10 25.11
C GLY A 153 21.23 -11.62 25.02
N ASP A 154 22.25 -12.20 25.66
CA ASP A 154 22.55 -13.63 25.63
C ASP A 154 22.62 -14.25 27.04
N ASN A 155 22.21 -13.49 28.06
CA ASN A 155 22.22 -13.86 29.49
C ASN A 155 23.60 -14.37 29.98
N SER A 156 24.69 -13.96 29.32
CA SER A 156 26.03 -14.46 29.59
C SER A 156 26.88 -13.42 30.33
N ARG A 157 27.84 -13.90 31.13
CA ARG A 157 28.85 -13.04 31.78
C ARG A 157 30.16 -13.16 31.04
N TYR A 158 30.79 -12.02 30.72
CA TYR A 158 32.05 -11.95 30.02
C TYR A 158 33.17 -11.51 30.96
N ALA A 159 34.34 -12.13 30.85
CA ALA A 159 35.50 -11.78 31.66
C ALA A 159 36.04 -10.41 31.21
N PHE A 160 36.38 -9.53 32.16
CA PHE A 160 36.99 -8.25 31.87
C PHE A 160 38.29 -8.43 31.05
N PRO A 161 38.58 -7.55 30.08
CA PRO A 161 39.92 -7.50 29.50
C PRO A 161 40.92 -7.28 30.64
N SER A 162 42.00 -8.05 30.63
CA SER A 162 43.05 -7.93 31.65
C SER A 162 43.53 -6.47 31.72
N PRO A 163 43.76 -5.92 32.93
CA PRO A 163 44.27 -4.56 33.04
C PRO A 163 45.57 -4.44 32.24
N PRO A 164 45.81 -3.30 31.55
CA PRO A 164 47.06 -3.10 30.85
C PRO A 164 48.22 -3.29 31.82
N PRO A 165 49.35 -3.87 31.37
CA PRO A 165 50.52 -4.04 32.22
C PRO A 165 50.92 -2.69 32.84
N PRO A 166 51.42 -2.68 34.09
CA PRO A 166 51.84 -1.44 34.74
C PRO A 166 52.88 -0.73 33.88
N SER A 167 52.74 0.59 33.76
CA SER A 167 53.75 1.42 33.08
C SER A 167 55.12 1.18 33.73
N PRO A 168 56.21 1.07 32.95
CA PRO A 168 57.54 0.89 33.51
C PRO A 168 57.84 2.05 34.50
N PRO A 169 58.54 1.76 35.62
CA PRO A 169 58.88 2.81 36.58
C PRO A 169 59.69 3.90 35.88
N PRO A 170 59.50 5.18 36.26
CA PRO A 170 60.32 6.26 35.73
C PRO A 170 61.80 5.97 36.00
N PRO A 171 62.71 6.36 35.08
CA PRO A 171 64.14 6.13 35.27
C PRO A 171 64.60 6.75 36.59
N SER A 172 65.45 6.01 37.32
CA SER A 172 66.00 6.47 38.59
C SER A 172 66.72 7.81 38.39
N PRO A 173 66.54 8.78 39.32
CA PRO A 173 67.26 10.04 39.23
C PRO A 173 68.78 9.77 39.26
N PRO A 174 69.57 10.55 38.51
CA PRO A 174 71.03 10.40 38.53
C PRO A 174 71.57 10.63 39.96
N PRO A 175 72.66 9.95 40.35
CA PRO A 175 73.25 10.15 41.67
C PRO A 175 73.66 11.60 41.86
N SER A 176 73.23 12.21 42.96
CA SER A 176 73.64 13.56 43.36
C SER A 176 75.15 13.60 43.63
N PRO A 177 75.84 14.69 43.23
CA PRO A 177 77.28 14.86 43.40
C PRO A 177 77.72 14.99 44.86
#